data_AF-A0A7J2IT14-F1
#
_entry.id   AF-A0A7J2IT14-F1
#
_cell.length_a   1.000
_cell.length_b   1.000
_cell.length_c   1.000
_cell.angle_alpha   90.00
_cell.angle_beta   90.00
_cell.angle_gamma   90.00
#
_symmetry.space_group_name_H-M   'P 1'
#
loop_
_entity.id
_entity.type
_entity.pdbx_description
1 polymer ?
#
loop_
_entity_poly.entity_id
_entity_poly.type
_entity_poly.pdbx_seq_one_letter_code
_entity_poly.pdbx_strand_id
1 'polypeptide(L)'
;MSDEYCPYCGARLPAGAVFCPNCGANVAEKKAAPPEKPAAPPTPPAPSVPAKPVTTVGTAVATIQDAVRRRSETDTRMSGAWILVVIFSPVLLAIGIIMLFIGLFSPVFSLVGFGVILIATILAAVLYYKLINRRNKHFMRSRVLREGLIRYVESKAEELGKSHDILSELSTMRMVHSELSSEESDKSAGLYAILS
;
A
#
# COMPACT_ATOMS: atom_id res chain seq x y z
N MET A 1 -47.27 -1.84 33.84
CA MET A 1 -46.09 -2.50 33.25
C MET A 1 -45.93 -1.94 31.84
N SER A 2 -45.06 -0.96 31.64
CA SER A 2 -44.76 -0.43 30.31
C SER A 2 -43.75 -1.37 29.65
N ASP A 3 -44.18 -2.05 28.59
CA ASP A 3 -43.29 -2.86 27.77
C ASP A 3 -42.38 -1.96 26.96
N GLU A 4 -41.08 -2.06 27.21
CA GLU A 4 -40.06 -1.29 26.52
C GLU A 4 -39.53 -2.10 25.34
N TYR A 5 -39.39 -1.47 24.16
CA TYR A 5 -38.96 -2.13 22.93
C TYR A 5 -37.57 -1.64 22.49
N CYS A 6 -36.81 -2.52 21.83
CA CYS A 6 -35.47 -2.20 21.38
C CYS A 6 -35.52 -1.16 20.25
N PRO A 7 -34.83 -0.02 20.36
CA PRO A 7 -34.81 0.98 19.28
C PRO A 7 -34.02 0.52 18.03
N TYR A 8 -33.28 -0.59 18.12
CA TYR A 8 -32.45 -1.11 17.04
C TYR A 8 -33.07 -2.27 16.27
N CYS A 9 -33.93 -3.09 16.91
CA CYS A 9 -34.53 -4.26 16.26
C CYS A 9 -36.02 -4.46 16.55
N GLY A 10 -36.64 -3.64 17.41
CA GLY A 10 -38.06 -3.73 17.74
C GLY A 10 -38.46 -4.89 18.67
N ALA A 11 -37.51 -5.69 19.18
CA ALA A 11 -37.80 -6.77 20.12
C ALA A 11 -38.17 -6.23 21.52
N ARG A 12 -39.03 -6.94 22.26
CA ARG A 12 -39.43 -6.58 23.64
C ARG A 12 -38.23 -6.75 24.59
N LEU A 13 -37.92 -5.72 25.37
CA LEU A 13 -36.88 -5.77 26.39
C LEU A 13 -37.45 -6.17 27.75
N PRO A 14 -36.74 -7.03 28.51
CA PRO A 14 -37.05 -7.23 29.91
C PRO A 14 -36.71 -5.97 30.72
N ALA A 15 -37.44 -5.74 31.82
CA ALA A 15 -37.28 -4.54 32.64
C ALA A 15 -35.84 -4.37 33.13
N GLY A 16 -35.19 -3.25 32.80
CA GLY A 16 -33.82 -2.93 33.22
C GLY A 16 -32.70 -3.53 32.37
N ALA A 17 -32.98 -4.08 31.19
CA ALA A 17 -31.95 -4.60 30.30
C ALA A 17 -31.00 -3.49 29.78
N VAL A 18 -29.69 -3.69 29.95
CA VAL A 18 -28.62 -2.83 29.41
C VAL A 18 -28.31 -3.20 27.95
N PHE A 19 -28.50 -4.47 27.59
CA PHE A 19 -28.26 -5.01 26.24
C PHE A 19 -29.48 -5.76 25.73
N CYS A 20 -29.76 -5.67 24.43
CA CYS A 20 -30.84 -6.41 23.80
C CYS A 20 -30.44 -7.88 23.58
N PRO A 21 -31.18 -8.87 24.09
CA PRO A 21 -30.86 -10.29 23.92
C PRO A 21 -31.04 -10.79 22.48
N ASN A 22 -31.75 -10.04 21.62
CA ASN A 22 -32.01 -10.45 20.24
C ASN A 22 -30.98 -9.89 19.25
N CYS A 23 -30.61 -8.61 19.36
CA CYS A 23 -29.67 -7.97 18.43
C CYS A 23 -28.30 -7.61 19.04
N GLY A 24 -28.12 -7.79 20.35
CA GLY A 24 -26.87 -7.47 21.05
C GLY A 24 -26.60 -5.98 21.28
N ALA A 25 -27.46 -5.07 20.83
CA ALA A 25 -27.25 -3.63 20.96
C ALA A 25 -27.36 -3.15 22.42
N ASN A 26 -26.46 -2.23 22.83
CA ASN A 26 -26.54 -1.54 24.11
C ASN A 26 -27.67 -0.50 24.07
N VAL A 27 -28.68 -0.67 24.91
CA VAL A 27 -29.85 0.23 24.96
C VAL A 27 -29.74 1.30 26.04
N ALA A 28 -28.76 1.20 26.94
CA ALA A 28 -28.51 2.20 27.98
C ALA A 28 -27.86 3.47 27.41
N GLU A 29 -27.07 3.34 26.34
CA GLU A 29 -26.36 4.45 25.70
C GLU A 29 -27.30 5.48 25.07
N LYS A 30 -28.48 5.06 24.59
CA LYS A 30 -29.46 5.97 23.98
C LYS A 30 -30.32 6.75 24.99
N LYS A 31 -30.35 6.35 26.27
CA LYS A 31 -31.14 7.04 27.32
C LYS A 31 -30.35 8.12 28.07
N ALA A 32 -29.03 8.15 27.94
CA ALA A 32 -28.19 9.22 28.45
C ALA A 32 -27.86 10.17 27.30
N ALA A 33 -28.66 11.21 27.09
CA ALA A 33 -28.22 12.37 26.32
C ALA A 33 -27.14 13.10 27.14
N PRO A 34 -25.89 13.24 26.66
CA PRO A 34 -24.91 14.08 27.33
C PRO A 34 -25.10 15.55 26.92
N PRO A 35 -24.91 16.50 27.86
CA PRO A 35 -25.08 17.92 27.63
C PRO A 35 -24.02 18.49 26.70
N GLU A 36 -24.47 19.45 25.89
CA GLU A 36 -23.69 20.36 25.07
C GLU A 36 -22.64 21.12 25.90
N LYS A 37 -21.37 21.04 25.50
CA LYS A 37 -20.27 21.92 25.92
C LYS A 37 -19.35 22.23 24.71
N PRO A 38 -18.67 23.39 24.71
CA PRO A 38 -18.62 24.29 23.55
C PRO A 38 -17.68 23.89 22.40
N ALA A 39 -18.01 24.41 21.22
CA ALA A 39 -17.32 24.28 19.95
C ALA A 39 -15.79 24.30 20.04
N ALA A 40 -15.18 23.16 19.72
CA ALA A 40 -13.82 23.09 19.22
C ALA A 40 -13.77 23.64 17.78
N PRO A 41 -12.66 24.27 17.35
CA PRO A 41 -12.48 24.77 15.98
C PRO A 41 -12.74 23.68 14.93
N PRO A 42 -13.18 24.00 13.71
CA PRO A 42 -13.53 23.00 12.71
C PRO A 42 -12.33 22.09 12.45
N THR A 43 -12.39 20.88 12.97
CA THR A 43 -11.54 19.78 12.55
C THR A 43 -11.69 19.67 11.03
N PRO A 44 -10.59 19.66 10.25
CA PRO A 44 -10.64 19.38 8.83
C PRO A 44 -11.48 18.13 8.61
N PRO A 45 -12.41 18.11 7.63
CA PRO A 45 -13.27 16.95 7.42
C PRO A 45 -12.40 15.72 7.30
N ALA A 46 -12.60 14.77 8.22
CA ALA A 46 -12.09 13.43 8.09
C ALA A 46 -12.35 12.98 6.65
N PRO A 47 -11.36 12.41 5.94
CA PRO A 47 -11.53 12.00 4.56
C PRO A 47 -12.80 11.17 4.47
N SER A 48 -13.79 11.73 3.77
CA SER A 48 -14.96 10.98 3.36
C SER A 48 -14.44 9.71 2.72
N VAL A 49 -14.86 8.56 3.25
CA VAL A 49 -14.82 7.31 2.49
C VAL A 49 -15.35 7.69 1.11
N PRO A 50 -14.53 7.66 0.05
CA PRO A 50 -15.01 8.08 -1.25
C PRO A 50 -16.16 7.15 -1.59
N ALA A 51 -17.37 7.72 -1.64
CA ALA A 51 -18.52 7.10 -2.25
C ALA A 51 -18.03 6.48 -3.55
N LYS A 52 -18.24 5.17 -3.73
CA LYS A 52 -17.80 4.41 -4.90
C LYS A 52 -18.00 5.30 -6.14
N PRO A 53 -16.94 5.74 -6.83
CA PRO A 53 -17.13 6.52 -8.04
C PRO A 53 -17.96 5.65 -8.98
N VAL A 54 -19.07 6.20 -9.48
CA VAL A 54 -19.93 5.53 -10.48
C VAL A 54 -19.01 5.13 -11.63
N THR A 55 -18.63 3.87 -11.63
CA THR A 55 -17.57 3.32 -12.47
C THR A 55 -18.31 2.72 -13.64
N THR A 56 -18.51 3.52 -14.69
CA THR A 56 -19.04 2.98 -15.94
C THR A 56 -18.00 2.04 -16.55
N VAL A 57 -18.43 1.04 -17.31
CA VAL A 57 -17.53 0.12 -18.01
C VAL A 57 -16.47 0.88 -18.82
N GLY A 58 -16.85 2.01 -19.44
CA GLY A 58 -15.93 2.88 -20.17
C GLY A 58 -14.78 3.44 -19.32
N THR A 59 -15.06 3.86 -18.08
CA THR A 59 -14.00 4.35 -17.17
C THR A 59 -13.05 3.24 -16.73
N ALA A 60 -13.57 2.04 -16.49
CA ALA A 60 -12.74 0.87 -16.15
C ALA A 60 -11.86 0.45 -17.33
N VAL A 61 -12.40 0.45 -18.56
CA VAL A 61 -11.62 0.19 -19.77
C VAL A 61 -10.51 1.22 -19.96
N ALA A 62 -10.80 2.51 -19.74
CA ALA A 62 -9.79 3.57 -19.87
C ALA A 62 -8.62 3.41 -18.89
N THR A 63 -8.90 3.02 -17.64
CA THR A 63 -7.83 2.76 -16.65
C THR A 63 -6.97 1.55 -17.01
N ILE A 64 -7.58 0.48 -17.53
CA ILE A 64 -6.86 -0.69 -18.06
C ILE A 64 -5.98 -0.28 -19.24
N GLN A 65 -6.54 0.46 -20.21
CA GLN A 65 -5.82 0.91 -21.40
C GLN A 65 -4.63 1.80 -21.03
N ASP A 66 -4.81 2.76 -20.11
CA ASP A 66 -3.71 3.61 -19.62
C ASP A 66 -2.62 2.77 -18.92
N ALA A 67 -3.03 1.84 -18.05
CA ALA A 67 -2.10 0.92 -17.40
C ALA A 67 -1.34 0.04 -18.40
N VAL A 68 -1.97 -0.40 -19.51
CA VAL A 68 -1.27 -1.14 -20.56
C VAL A 68 -0.32 -0.24 -21.34
N ARG A 69 -0.74 0.98 -21.70
CA ARG A 69 0.08 1.94 -22.46
C ARG A 69 1.37 2.31 -21.73
N ARG A 70 1.30 2.55 -20.42
CA ARG A 70 2.46 2.90 -19.58
C ARG A 70 3.45 1.74 -19.36
N ARG A 71 3.23 0.58 -19.99
CA ARG A 71 4.14 -0.58 -19.89
C ARG A 71 5.56 -0.26 -20.32
N SER A 72 5.70 0.36 -21.47
CA SER A 72 7.01 0.69 -22.05
C SER A 72 7.78 1.70 -21.20
N GLU A 73 7.07 2.64 -20.58
CA GLU A 73 7.65 3.69 -19.73
C GLU A 73 8.10 3.17 -18.36
N THR A 74 7.32 2.26 -17.78
CA THR A 74 7.60 1.70 -16.46
C THR A 74 8.61 0.55 -16.49
N ASP A 75 8.64 -0.22 -17.57
CA ASP A 75 9.52 -1.38 -17.75
C ASP A 75 10.70 -1.07 -18.68
N THR A 76 11.38 0.05 -18.41
CA THR A 76 12.62 0.39 -19.10
C THR A 76 13.66 -0.71 -18.86
N ARG A 77 14.09 -1.38 -19.93
CA ARG A 77 15.15 -2.38 -19.87
C ARG A 77 16.46 -1.67 -19.53
N MET A 78 16.98 -1.92 -18.33
CA MET A 78 18.31 -1.45 -17.97
C MET A 78 19.36 -2.16 -18.83
N SER A 79 20.31 -1.39 -19.35
CA SER A 79 21.48 -1.94 -20.04
C SER A 79 22.17 -2.96 -19.14
N GLY A 80 22.63 -4.08 -19.73
CA GLY A 80 23.32 -5.15 -19.02
C GLY A 80 24.56 -4.68 -18.24
N ALA A 81 25.12 -3.51 -18.59
CA ALA A 81 26.21 -2.86 -17.86
C ALA A 81 25.92 -2.65 -16.36
N TRP A 82 24.64 -2.54 -15.95
CA TRP A 82 24.29 -2.43 -14.53
C TRP A 82 24.59 -3.71 -13.71
N ILE A 83 24.65 -4.88 -14.36
CA ILE A 83 25.03 -6.14 -13.71
C ILE A 83 26.50 -6.08 -13.25
N LEU A 84 27.36 -5.43 -14.04
CA LEU A 84 28.76 -5.24 -13.68
C LEU A 84 28.88 -4.44 -12.38
N VAL A 85 28.04 -3.43 -12.17
CA VAL A 85 28.06 -2.63 -10.92
C VAL A 85 27.71 -3.48 -9.70
N VAL A 86 26.79 -4.45 -9.82
CA VAL A 86 26.46 -5.40 -8.74
C VAL A 86 27.67 -6.24 -8.32
N ILE A 87 28.51 -6.62 -9.30
CA ILE A 87 29.69 -7.46 -9.06
C ILE A 87 30.90 -6.62 -8.61
N PHE A 88 31.15 -5.48 -9.27
CA PHE A 88 32.32 -4.65 -9.00
C PHE A 88 32.20 -3.83 -7.73
N SER A 89 31.01 -3.38 -7.33
CA SER A 89 30.83 -2.62 -6.09
C SER A 89 31.33 -3.36 -4.84
N PRO A 90 30.94 -4.62 -4.55
CA PRO A 90 31.47 -5.35 -3.39
C PRO A 90 32.97 -5.65 -3.51
N VAL A 91 33.48 -5.87 -4.72
CA VAL A 91 34.92 -6.07 -4.96
C VAL A 91 35.71 -4.80 -4.60
N LEU A 92 35.27 -3.63 -5.05
CA LEU A 92 35.89 -2.36 -4.69
C LEU A 92 35.80 -2.09 -3.18
N LEU A 93 34.68 -2.43 -2.55
CA LEU A 93 34.52 -2.31 -1.10
C LEU A 93 35.53 -3.20 -0.34
N ALA A 94 35.72 -4.45 -0.77
CA ALA A 94 36.72 -5.34 -0.21
C ALA A 94 38.16 -4.83 -0.41
N ILE A 95 38.49 -4.32 -1.61
CA ILE A 95 39.80 -3.70 -1.89
C ILE A 95 40.04 -2.50 -0.98
N GLY A 96 39.03 -1.65 -0.78
CA GLY A 96 39.11 -0.50 0.11
C GLY A 96 39.36 -0.91 1.56
N ILE A 97 38.69 -1.96 2.06
CA ILE A 97 38.92 -2.51 3.40
C ILE A 97 40.35 -3.06 3.54
N ILE A 98 40.84 -3.80 2.54
CA ILE A 98 42.23 -4.31 2.53
C ILE A 98 43.23 -3.15 2.57
N MET A 99 42.99 -2.08 1.80
CA MET A 99 43.81 -0.87 1.82
C MET A 99 43.81 -0.16 3.19
N LEU A 100 42.70 -0.19 3.93
CA LEU A 100 42.68 0.32 5.32
C LEU A 100 43.56 -0.51 6.25
N PHE A 101 43.55 -1.85 6.12
CA PHE A 101 44.42 -2.72 6.92
C PHE A 101 45.90 -2.52 6.58
N ILE A 102 46.25 -2.36 5.30
CA ILE A 102 47.64 -2.01 4.90
C ILE A 102 48.00 -0.59 5.37
N GLY A 103 47.00 0.30 5.41
CA GLY A 103 47.11 1.67 5.90
C GLY A 103 47.55 1.82 7.35
N LEU A 104 47.54 0.73 8.15
CA LEU A 104 48.15 0.72 9.49
C LEU A 104 49.65 1.00 9.46
N PHE A 105 50.32 0.70 8.34
CA PHE A 105 51.76 0.88 8.14
C PHE A 105 52.11 2.16 7.37
N SER A 106 51.14 2.78 6.67
CA SER A 106 51.34 4.05 5.97
C SER A 106 50.03 4.80 5.77
N PRO A 107 49.97 6.10 6.13
CA PRO A 107 48.73 6.89 6.08
C PRO A 107 48.20 7.11 4.66
N VAL A 108 49.06 7.04 3.64
CA VAL A 108 48.67 7.24 2.23
C VAL A 108 47.67 6.15 1.79
N PHE A 109 47.93 4.88 2.14
CA PHE A 109 47.03 3.78 1.79
C PHE A 109 45.69 3.86 2.51
N SER A 110 45.67 4.40 3.73
CA SER A 110 44.44 4.62 4.50
C SER A 110 43.53 5.64 3.79
N LEU A 111 44.07 6.79 3.36
CA LEU A 111 43.31 7.80 2.62
C LEU A 111 42.75 7.27 1.29
N VAL A 112 43.57 6.50 0.55
CA VAL A 112 43.13 5.85 -0.69
C VAL A 112 42.02 4.83 -0.40
N GLY A 113 42.18 4.01 0.65
CA GLY A 113 41.18 3.03 1.08
C GLY A 113 39.83 3.67 1.38
N PHE A 114 39.80 4.76 2.15
CA PHE A 114 38.56 5.51 2.41
C PHE A 114 37.91 6.04 1.12
N GLY A 115 38.71 6.58 0.19
CA GLY A 115 38.20 7.05 -1.11
C GLY A 115 37.54 5.93 -1.92
N VAL A 116 38.18 4.76 -1.98
CA VAL A 116 37.63 3.59 -2.69
C VAL A 116 36.34 3.10 -2.04
N ILE A 117 36.27 3.05 -0.72
CA ILE A 117 35.05 2.66 0.02
C ILE A 117 33.91 3.63 -0.28
N LEU A 118 34.16 4.95 -0.21
CA LEU A 118 33.14 5.95 -0.51
C LEU A 118 32.61 5.82 -1.95
N ILE A 119 33.49 5.60 -2.92
CA ILE A 119 33.07 5.39 -4.31
C ILE A 119 32.23 4.11 -4.44
N ALA A 120 32.65 3.02 -3.79
CA ALA A 120 31.95 1.74 -3.82
C ALA A 120 30.54 1.82 -3.22
N THR A 121 30.39 2.52 -2.09
CA THR A 121 29.09 2.72 -1.42
C THR A 121 28.17 3.63 -2.21
N ILE A 122 28.68 4.71 -2.81
CA ILE A 122 27.90 5.58 -3.70
C ILE A 122 27.37 4.79 -4.90
N LEU A 123 28.22 3.98 -5.54
CA LEU A 123 27.81 3.12 -6.66
C LEU A 123 26.72 2.11 -6.24
N ALA A 124 26.88 1.47 -5.08
CA ALA A 124 25.88 0.56 -4.52
C ALA A 124 24.54 1.27 -4.28
N ALA A 125 24.58 2.43 -3.62
CA ALA A 125 23.38 3.20 -3.28
C ALA A 125 22.61 3.62 -4.54
N VAL A 126 23.31 4.12 -5.57
CA VAL A 126 22.70 4.49 -6.86
C VAL A 126 22.04 3.27 -7.53
N LEU A 127 22.70 2.12 -7.49
CA LEU A 127 22.16 0.89 -8.05
C LEU A 127 20.90 0.44 -7.30
N TYR A 128 20.96 0.36 -5.97
CA TYR A 128 19.81 -0.01 -5.15
C TYR A 128 18.64 0.95 -5.36
N TYR A 129 18.90 2.26 -5.34
CA TYR A 129 17.87 3.26 -5.62
C TYR A 129 17.19 3.01 -6.96
N LYS A 130 17.96 2.78 -8.03
CA LYS A 130 17.42 2.56 -9.37
C LYS A 130 16.62 1.26 -9.47
N LEU A 131 17.13 0.17 -8.89
CA LEU A 131 16.44 -1.13 -8.85
C LEU A 131 15.12 -1.03 -8.10
N ILE A 132 15.13 -0.41 -6.92
CA ILE A 132 13.94 -0.26 -6.09
C ILE A 132 12.94 0.68 -6.76
N ASN A 133 13.38 1.81 -7.32
CA ASN A 133 12.51 2.73 -8.03
C ASN A 133 11.83 2.06 -9.24
N ARG A 134 12.56 1.26 -10.01
CA ARG A 134 12.00 0.47 -11.12
C ARG A 134 10.96 -0.54 -10.62
N ARG A 135 11.31 -1.29 -9.57
CA ARG A 135 10.43 -2.27 -8.94
C ARG A 135 9.12 -1.62 -8.49
N ASN A 136 9.21 -0.50 -7.77
CA ASN A 136 8.04 0.21 -7.24
C ASN A 136 7.13 0.74 -8.36
N LYS A 137 7.70 1.26 -9.46
CA LYS A 137 6.91 1.67 -10.64
C LYS A 137 6.15 0.51 -11.28
N HIS A 138 6.81 -0.64 -11.44
CA HIS A 138 6.19 -1.84 -12.01
C HIS A 138 5.03 -2.35 -11.14
N PHE A 139 5.25 -2.37 -9.83
CA PHE A 139 4.29 -2.79 -8.82
C PHE A 139 3.06 -1.87 -8.76
N MET A 140 3.27 -0.55 -8.71
CA MET A 140 2.18 0.44 -8.77
C MET A 140 1.33 0.27 -10.02
N ARG A 141 1.96 0.06 -11.19
CA ARG A 141 1.25 -0.19 -12.44
C ARG A 141 0.45 -1.50 -12.40
N SER A 142 1.03 -2.56 -11.84
CA SER A 142 0.37 -3.85 -11.70
C SER A 142 -0.87 -3.76 -10.79
N ARG A 143 -0.78 -2.99 -9.70
CA ARG A 143 -1.91 -2.70 -8.81
C ARG A 143 -3.03 -1.96 -9.54
N VAL A 144 -2.70 -0.89 -10.28
CA VAL A 144 -3.69 -0.14 -11.08
C VAL A 144 -4.39 -1.04 -12.11
N LEU A 145 -3.65 -1.94 -12.76
CA LEU A 145 -4.23 -2.89 -13.72
C LEU A 145 -5.20 -3.87 -13.04
N ARG A 146 -4.83 -4.46 -11.90
CA ARG A 146 -5.70 -5.36 -11.13
C ARG A 146 -6.97 -4.67 -10.67
N GLU A 147 -6.85 -3.46 -10.15
CA GLU A 147 -7.98 -2.64 -9.71
C GLU A 147 -8.91 -2.29 -10.89
N GLY A 148 -8.35 -1.92 -12.04
CA GLY A 148 -9.11 -1.67 -13.27
C GLY A 148 -9.89 -2.89 -13.74
N LEU A 149 -9.30 -4.09 -13.68
CA LEU A 149 -9.97 -5.35 -14.02
C LEU A 149 -11.13 -5.67 -13.07
N ILE A 150 -10.93 -5.52 -11.75
CA ILE A 150 -12.00 -5.75 -10.76
C ILE A 150 -13.19 -4.80 -11.03
N ARG A 151 -12.91 -3.51 -11.27
CA ARG A 151 -13.94 -2.51 -11.58
C ARG A 151 -14.65 -2.79 -12.91
N TYR A 152 -13.92 -3.27 -13.91
CA TYR A 152 -14.50 -3.66 -15.18
C TYR A 152 -15.48 -4.82 -15.02
N VAL A 153 -15.11 -5.85 -14.27
CA VAL A 153 -15.99 -7.00 -14.02
C VAL A 153 -17.20 -6.58 -13.18
N GLU A 154 -17.03 -5.74 -12.15
CA GLU A 154 -18.13 -5.22 -11.32
C GLU A 154 -19.14 -4.45 -12.17
N SER A 155 -18.67 -3.46 -12.94
CA SER A 155 -19.52 -2.64 -13.81
C SER A 155 -20.20 -3.45 -14.91
N LYS A 156 -19.50 -4.44 -15.50
CA LYS A 156 -20.08 -5.29 -16.55
C LYS A 156 -21.15 -6.23 -16.01
N ALA A 157 -21.00 -6.74 -14.79
CA ALA A 157 -21.99 -7.59 -14.15
C ALA A 157 -23.25 -6.80 -13.76
N GLU A 158 -23.09 -5.55 -13.33
CA GLU A 158 -24.20 -4.64 -13.05
C GLU A 158 -24.99 -4.31 -14.31
N GLU A 159 -24.31 -4.00 -15.43
CA GLU A 159 -24.97 -3.80 -16.74
C GLU A 159 -25.77 -5.02 -17.20
N LEU A 160 -25.31 -6.23 -16.89
CA LEU A 160 -25.96 -7.49 -17.27
C LEU A 160 -26.99 -7.98 -16.24
N GLY A 161 -27.12 -7.30 -15.10
CA GLY A 161 -28.00 -7.72 -13.99
C GLY A 161 -27.56 -9.01 -13.29
N LYS A 162 -26.30 -9.45 -13.47
CA LYS A 162 -25.74 -10.70 -12.91
C LYS A 162 -24.83 -10.47 -11.69
N SER A 163 -24.98 -9.35 -10.99
CA SER A 163 -24.12 -8.98 -9.86
C SER A 163 -24.13 -10.01 -8.73
N HIS A 164 -25.24 -10.72 -8.53
CA HIS A 164 -25.36 -11.74 -7.50
C HIS A 164 -24.57 -13.02 -7.83
N ASP A 165 -24.54 -13.41 -9.11
CA ASP A 165 -23.91 -14.66 -9.56
C ASP A 165 -22.39 -14.62 -9.39
N ILE A 166 -21.79 -13.44 -9.53
CA ILE A 166 -20.32 -13.25 -9.51
C ILE A 166 -19.79 -12.73 -8.17
N LEU A 167 -20.64 -12.62 -7.15
CA LEU A 167 -20.29 -11.94 -5.90
C LEU A 167 -19.17 -12.67 -5.16
N SER A 168 -19.19 -14.01 -5.20
CA SER A 168 -18.17 -14.83 -4.56
C SER A 168 -16.80 -14.66 -5.24
N GLU A 169 -16.77 -14.71 -6.56
CA GLU A 169 -15.59 -14.57 -7.40
C GLU A 169 -14.99 -13.18 -7.25
N LEU A 170 -15.83 -12.15 -7.29
CA LEU A 170 -15.38 -10.77 -7.17
C LEU A 170 -14.87 -10.47 -5.75
N SER A 171 -15.44 -11.10 -4.73
CA SER A 171 -14.90 -11.04 -3.36
C SER A 171 -13.50 -11.66 -3.28
N THR A 172 -13.26 -12.80 -3.93
CA THR A 172 -11.93 -13.43 -3.96
C THR A 172 -10.90 -12.56 -4.69
N MET A 173 -11.28 -11.94 -5.81
CA MET A 173 -10.39 -11.02 -6.54
C MET A 173 -10.01 -9.81 -5.68
N ARG A 174 -10.96 -9.23 -4.94
CA ARG A 174 -10.69 -8.11 -4.02
C ARG A 174 -9.80 -8.53 -2.85
N MET A 175 -10.05 -9.70 -2.28
CA MET A 175 -9.24 -10.26 -1.20
C MET A 175 -7.78 -10.41 -1.65
N VAL A 176 -7.54 -11.12 -2.76
CA VAL A 176 -6.19 -11.30 -3.33
C VAL A 176 -5.54 -9.97 -3.69
N HIS A 177 -6.30 -9.03 -4.27
CA HIS A 177 -5.78 -7.69 -4.57
C HIS A 177 -5.33 -6.95 -3.30
N SER A 178 -6.13 -7.02 -2.23
CA SER A 178 -5.83 -6.35 -0.96
C SER A 178 -4.63 -6.96 -0.25
N GLU A 179 -4.53 -8.29 -0.24
CA GLU A 179 -3.39 -9.04 0.31
C GLU A 179 -2.10 -8.63 -0.41
N LEU A 180 -2.06 -8.74 -1.74
CA LEU A 180 -0.92 -8.33 -2.55
C LEU A 180 -0.58 -6.85 -2.37
N SER A 181 -1.57 -5.96 -2.30
CA SER A 181 -1.31 -4.53 -2.10
C SER A 181 -0.73 -4.23 -0.72
N SER A 182 -1.08 -5.01 0.30
CA SER A 182 -0.58 -4.83 1.66
C SER A 182 0.89 -5.26 1.77
N GLU A 183 1.24 -6.42 1.21
CA GLU A 183 2.63 -6.90 1.17
C GLU A 183 3.55 -5.99 0.34
N GLU A 184 3.00 -5.37 -0.71
CA GLU A 184 3.71 -4.49 -1.64
C GLU A 184 3.93 -3.08 -1.08
N SER A 185 3.08 -2.59 -0.16
CA SER A 185 3.18 -1.25 0.42
C SER A 185 4.22 -1.07 1.53
N ASP A 186 4.61 -2.16 2.21
CA ASP A 186 5.43 -2.07 3.43
C ASP A 186 6.91 -1.70 3.21
N LYS A 187 7.39 -1.61 1.95
CA LYS A 187 8.81 -1.37 1.66
C LYS A 187 9.02 -0.04 0.94
N SER A 188 9.03 1.05 1.70
CA SER A 188 9.44 2.35 1.15
C SER A 188 10.91 2.29 0.69
N ALA A 189 11.15 2.74 -0.55
CA ALA A 189 12.45 2.62 -1.20
C ALA A 189 13.57 3.36 -0.49
N GLY A 190 13.23 4.51 0.09
CA GLY A 190 14.17 5.32 0.86
C GLY A 190 14.55 4.69 2.19
N LEU A 191 13.59 4.07 2.89
CA LEU A 191 13.87 3.45 4.18
C LEU A 191 14.83 2.27 4.02
N TYR A 192 14.67 1.42 3.01
CA TYR A 192 15.60 0.30 2.79
C TYR A 192 16.99 0.76 2.34
N ALA A 193 17.08 1.84 1.54
CA ALA A 193 18.38 2.38 1.11
C ALA A 193 19.14 3.10 2.24
N ILE A 194 18.44 3.53 3.30
CA ILE A 194 19.02 4.20 4.47
C ILE A 194 19.26 3.22 5.64
N LEU A 195 18.42 2.17 5.79
CA LEU A 195 18.53 1.16 6.84
C LEU A 195 19.33 -0.10 6.47
N SER A 196 19.76 -0.27 5.21
CA SER A 196 20.68 -1.35 4.79
C SER A 196 22.14 -0.94 4.95
#